data_AF-A0A7I0EKC5-F1
#
_entry.id   AF-A0A7I0EKC5-F1
#
_cell.length_a   1.000
_cell.length_b   1.000
_cell.length_c   1.000
_cell.angle_alpha   90.00
_cell.angle_beta   90.00
_cell.angle_gamma   90.00
#
_symmetry.space_group_name_H-M   'P 1'
#
loop_
_entity.id
_entity.type
_entity.pdbx_description
1 polymer ?
#
loop_
_entity_poly.entity_id
_entity_poly.type
_entity_poly.pdbx_seq_one_letter_code
_entity_poly.pdbx_strand_id
1 'polypeptide(L)'
;MSTVTKQSRPATTAPARYSASTDAFGDYLRQIGKGPLLSAVDEVTLAQRIEVGLFAADKLAHGVDDPSLARELAWLAHDGRRAKNLFIEANLRLV
;
A
#
# COMPACT_ATOMS: atom_id res chain seq x y z
N MET A 1 -55.41 27.11 39.42
CA MET A 1 -54.21 26.26 39.41
C MET A 1 -53.86 25.97 37.96
N SER A 2 -52.72 26.49 37.52
CA SER A 2 -52.27 26.50 36.13
C SER A 2 -51.48 25.25 35.79
N THR A 3 -51.78 24.59 34.68
CA THR A 3 -50.83 23.67 34.02
C THR A 3 -50.85 23.92 32.51
N VAL A 4 -49.77 24.55 32.05
CA VAL A 4 -49.41 24.71 30.64
C VAL A 4 -48.75 23.40 30.19
N THR A 5 -49.39 22.65 29.30
CA THR A 5 -48.75 21.51 28.62
C THR A 5 -48.30 21.98 27.25
N LYS A 6 -46.99 22.24 27.13
CA LYS A 6 -46.30 22.60 25.88
C LYS A 6 -46.07 21.31 25.08
N GLN A 7 -46.81 21.13 23.98
CA GLN A 7 -46.65 19.97 23.10
C GLN A 7 -45.61 20.28 22.01
N SER A 8 -44.45 19.65 22.10
CA SER A 8 -43.31 19.84 21.19
C SER A 8 -43.37 18.81 20.06
N ARG A 9 -43.32 19.29 18.79
CA ARG A 9 -43.25 18.45 17.57
C ARG A 9 -41.94 17.65 17.51
N PRO A 10 -41.92 16.42 16.98
CA PRO A 10 -40.67 15.73 16.72
C PRO A 10 -39.98 16.33 15.49
N ALA A 11 -38.70 16.69 15.64
CA ALA A 11 -37.84 17.06 14.52
C ALA A 11 -37.45 15.79 13.75
N THR A 12 -37.80 15.75 12.46
CA THR A 12 -37.29 14.75 11.52
C THR A 12 -35.79 15.00 11.30
N THR A 13 -34.93 14.25 11.99
CA THR A 13 -33.50 14.19 11.64
C THR A 13 -33.35 13.20 10.49
N ALA A 14 -33.30 13.72 9.25
CA ALA A 14 -32.78 12.96 8.13
C ALA A 14 -31.30 12.64 8.39
N PRO A 15 -30.81 11.41 8.12
CA PRO A 15 -29.40 11.14 8.26
C PRO A 15 -28.64 12.00 7.25
N ALA A 16 -27.69 12.78 7.76
CA ALA A 16 -26.76 13.56 6.96
C ALA A 16 -26.08 12.61 5.96
N ARG A 17 -26.29 12.86 4.67
CA ARG A 17 -25.48 12.23 3.62
C ARG A 17 -24.09 12.82 3.77
N TYR A 18 -23.22 12.13 4.49
CA TYR A 18 -21.82 12.49 4.60
C TYR A 18 -21.25 12.59 3.19
N SER A 19 -20.76 13.79 2.87
CA SER A 19 -20.26 14.18 1.58
C SER A 19 -19.13 13.26 1.13
N ALA A 20 -19.22 12.84 -0.13
CA ALA A 20 -18.30 11.96 -0.84
C ALA A 20 -16.89 12.57 -1.09
N SER A 21 -16.19 13.08 -0.06
CA SER A 21 -14.92 13.80 -0.28
C SER A 21 -13.81 13.68 0.78
N THR A 22 -13.92 12.90 1.87
CA THR A 22 -12.97 13.03 3.00
C THR A 22 -12.46 11.75 3.64
N ASP A 23 -12.22 10.68 2.89
CA ASP A 23 -11.49 9.55 3.52
C ASP A 23 -10.44 8.89 2.63
N ALA A 24 -9.70 9.68 1.84
CA ALA A 24 -8.49 9.17 1.17
C ALA A 24 -7.48 8.60 2.18
N PHE A 25 -7.43 9.17 3.40
CA PHE A 25 -6.58 8.69 4.47
C PHE A 25 -7.08 7.39 5.11
N GLY A 26 -8.37 7.26 5.43
CA GLY A 26 -8.93 6.02 5.93
C GLY A 26 -9.03 4.94 4.86
N ASP A 27 -9.17 5.29 3.58
CA ASP A 27 -9.00 4.36 2.46
C ASP A 27 -7.55 3.88 2.36
N TYR A 28 -6.57 4.77 2.56
CA TYR A 28 -5.16 4.39 2.64
C TYR A 28 -4.89 3.44 3.82
N LEU A 29 -5.41 3.73 5.02
CA LEU A 29 -5.30 2.85 6.20
C LEU A 29 -5.98 1.48 5.99
N ARG A 30 -7.16 1.47 5.38
CA ARG A 30 -7.87 0.23 5.02
C ARG A 30 -7.16 -0.55 3.93
N GLN A 31 -6.50 0.14 2.99
CA GLN A 31 -5.73 -0.47 1.90
C GLN A 31 -4.45 -1.09 2.44
N ILE A 32 -3.70 -0.37 3.29
CA ILE A 32 -2.52 -0.94 3.93
C ILE A 32 -2.94 -2.05 4.89
N GLY A 33 -4.05 -1.99 5.64
CA GLY A 33 -4.44 -3.01 6.64
C GLY A 33 -4.95 -4.37 6.12
N LYS A 34 -5.11 -4.58 4.81
CA LYS A 34 -5.77 -5.79 4.24
C LYS A 34 -4.88 -7.01 4.00
N GLY A 35 -3.56 -6.86 4.03
CA GLY A 35 -2.62 -7.98 3.83
C GLY A 35 -2.09 -8.56 5.16
N PRO A 36 -1.56 -9.79 5.20
CA PRO A 36 -0.76 -10.24 6.35
C PRO A 36 0.49 -9.37 6.51
N LEU A 37 0.99 -9.20 7.75
CA LEU A 37 2.34 -8.69 7.98
C LEU A 37 3.35 -9.71 7.40
N LEU A 38 4.50 -9.23 6.94
CA LEU A 38 5.54 -10.14 6.45
C LEU A 38 6.04 -11.02 7.61
N SER A 39 6.29 -12.30 7.34
CA SER A 39 7.10 -13.12 8.23
C SER A 39 8.58 -12.77 8.05
N ALA A 40 9.42 -13.09 9.05
CA ALA A 40 10.87 -12.92 8.94
C ALA A 40 11.46 -13.65 7.70
N VAL A 41 10.88 -14.80 7.32
CA VAL A 41 11.31 -15.56 6.13
C VAL A 41 10.94 -14.80 4.83
N ASP A 42 9.77 -14.16 4.80
CA ASP A 42 9.36 -13.35 3.65
C ASP A 42 10.24 -12.11 3.51
N GLU A 43 10.59 -11.46 4.61
CA GLU A 43 11.51 -10.31 4.61
C GLU A 43 12.88 -10.69 4.05
N VAL A 44 13.46 -11.81 4.49
CA VAL A 44 14.73 -12.31 3.95
C VAL A 44 14.63 -12.61 2.45
N THR A 45 13.52 -13.22 2.02
CA THR A 45 13.29 -13.54 0.61
C THR A 45 13.16 -12.28 -0.25
N LEU A 46 12.43 -11.27 0.24
CA LEU A 46 12.30 -9.98 -0.43
C LEU A 46 13.63 -9.25 -0.50
N ALA A 47 14.41 -9.25 0.59
CA ALA A 47 15.73 -8.64 0.63
C ALA A 47 16.67 -9.24 -0.42
N GLN A 48 16.72 -10.57 -0.54
CA GLN A 48 17.52 -11.25 -1.56
C GLN A 48 17.10 -10.85 -2.99
N ARG A 49 15.79 -10.79 -3.26
CA ARG A 49 15.27 -10.37 -4.58
C ARG A 49 15.63 -8.91 -4.89
N ILE A 50 15.57 -8.03 -3.89
CA ILE A 50 15.97 -6.63 -4.02
C ILE A 50 17.46 -6.53 -4.37
N GLU A 51 18.32 -7.27 -3.67
CA GLU A 51 19.77 -7.29 -3.90
C GLU A 51 20.13 -7.80 -5.30
N VAL A 52 19.55 -8.93 -5.71
CA VAL A 52 19.75 -9.50 -7.05
C VAL A 52 19.27 -8.53 -8.13
N GLY A 53 18.11 -7.89 -7.95
CA GLY A 53 17.60 -6.92 -8.91
C GLY A 53 18.44 -5.64 -8.98
N LEU A 54 19.01 -5.17 -7.86
CA LEU A 54 19.92 -4.04 -7.84
C LEU A 54 21.21 -4.36 -8.60
N PHE A 55 21.79 -5.53 -8.34
CA PHE A 55 22.97 -6.00 -9.05
C PHE A 55 22.72 -6.18 -10.55
N ALA A 56 21.55 -6.69 -10.93
CA ALA A 56 21.18 -6.84 -12.33
C ALA A 56 20.99 -5.49 -13.04
N ALA A 57 20.39 -4.52 -12.37
CA ALA A 57 20.26 -3.15 -12.88
C ALA A 57 21.63 -2.47 -13.06
N ASP A 58 22.53 -2.65 -12.08
CA ASP A 58 23.89 -2.12 -12.14
C ASP A 58 24.69 -2.73 -13.30
N LYS A 59 24.63 -4.06 -13.48
CA LYS A 59 25.24 -4.73 -14.64
C LYS A 59 24.72 -4.19 -15.97
N LEU A 60 23.41 -3.99 -16.10
CA LEU A 60 22.84 -3.40 -17.32
C LEU A 60 23.34 -1.98 -17.57
N ALA A 61 23.50 -1.17 -16.53
CA ALA A 61 24.00 0.20 -16.64
C ALA A 61 25.48 0.26 -17.11
N HIS A 62 26.28 -0.75 -16.79
CA HIS A 62 27.67 -0.88 -17.23
C HIS A 62 27.84 -1.46 -18.64
N GLY A 63 26.74 -1.84 -19.30
CA GLY A 63 26.73 -2.41 -20.64
C GLY A 63 26.80 -3.94 -20.64
N VAL A 64 25.94 -4.56 -21.45
CA VAL A 64 25.85 -6.01 -21.62
C VAL A 64 25.70 -6.30 -23.11
N ASP A 65 26.73 -6.93 -23.70
CA ASP A 65 26.78 -7.18 -25.14
C ASP A 65 25.88 -8.32 -25.60
N ASP A 66 25.66 -9.32 -24.73
CA ASP A 66 24.78 -10.46 -25.02
C ASP A 66 23.30 -10.07 -24.84
N PRO A 67 22.49 -10.04 -25.92
CA PRO A 67 21.07 -9.69 -25.83
C PRO A 67 20.22 -10.67 -25.02
N SER A 68 20.65 -11.94 -24.89
CA SER A 68 19.94 -12.90 -24.03
C SER A 68 20.16 -12.56 -22.56
N LEU A 69 21.43 -12.38 -22.18
CA LEU A 69 21.79 -11.97 -20.83
C LEU A 69 21.17 -10.62 -20.46
N ALA A 70 21.15 -9.65 -21.38
CA ALA A 70 20.53 -8.36 -21.15
C ALA A 70 19.03 -8.48 -20.82
N ARG A 71 18.30 -9.38 -21.51
CA ARG A 71 16.88 -9.65 -21.22
C ARG A 71 16.67 -10.29 -19.85
N GLU A 72 17.51 -11.26 -19.48
CA GLU A 72 17.44 -11.91 -18.17
C GLU A 72 17.72 -10.92 -17.02
N LEU A 73 18.77 -10.11 -17.16
CA LEU A 73 19.09 -9.06 -16.20
C LEU A 73 17.97 -8.01 -16.10
N ALA A 74 17.32 -7.67 -17.21
CA ALA A 74 16.21 -6.73 -17.20
C ALA A 74 15.00 -7.28 -16.43
N TRP A 75 14.75 -8.59 -16.56
CA TRP A 75 13.73 -9.28 -15.79
C TRP A 75 14.06 -9.30 -14.29
N LEU A 76 15.30 -9.64 -13.92
CA LEU A 76 15.76 -9.62 -12.53
C LEU A 76 15.67 -8.22 -11.91
N ALA A 77 16.10 -7.19 -12.66
CA ALA A 77 16.00 -5.81 -12.23
C ALA A 77 14.54 -5.38 -12.02
N HIS A 78 13.62 -5.83 -12.89
CA HIS A 78 12.19 -5.59 -12.72
C HIS A 78 11.64 -6.31 -11.48
N ASP A 79 12.02 -7.58 -11.27
CA ASP A 79 11.59 -8.36 -10.11
C ASP A 79 12.05 -7.73 -8.78
N GLY A 80 13.30 -7.27 -8.70
CA GLY A 80 13.81 -6.59 -7.51
C GLY A 80 13.10 -5.26 -7.22
N ARG A 81 12.70 -4.50 -8.25
CA ARG A 81 11.85 -3.30 -8.07
C ARG A 81 10.49 -3.66 -7.50
N ARG A 82 9.86 -4.73 -7.99
CA ARG A 82 8.58 -5.21 -7.44
C ARG A 82 8.72 -5.69 -5.99
N ALA A 83 9.79 -6.40 -5.68
CA ALA A 83 10.09 -6.85 -4.32
C ALA A 83 10.28 -5.66 -3.38
N LYS A 84 10.99 -4.60 -3.82
CA LYS A 84 11.15 -3.36 -3.04
C LYS A 84 9.81 -2.69 -2.75
N ASN A 85 8.94 -2.57 -3.75
CA ASN A 85 7.62 -1.96 -3.56
C ASN A 85 6.78 -2.76 -2.55
N LEU A 86 6.76 -4.08 -2.69
CA LEU A 86 6.05 -4.97 -1.76
C LEU A 86 6.62 -4.87 -0.33
N PHE A 87 7.95 -4.83 -0.19
CA PHE A 87 8.60 -4.66 1.10
C PHE A 87 8.20 -3.34 1.77
N ILE A 88 8.19 -2.23 1.01
CA ILE A 88 7.77 -0.92 1.51
C ILE A 88 6.28 -0.96 1.89
N GLU A 89 5.40 -1.42 1.00
CA GLU A 89 3.95 -1.49 1.26
C GLU A 89 3.60 -2.29 2.51
N ALA A 90 4.31 -3.39 2.78
CA ALA A 90 4.11 -4.18 3.98
C ALA A 90 4.60 -3.48 5.26
N ASN A 91 5.72 -2.75 5.18
CA ASN A 91 6.35 -2.08 6.31
C ASN A 91 5.80 -0.67 6.61
N LEU A 92 5.07 -0.04 5.67
CA LEU A 92 4.39 1.24 5.90
C LEU A 92 3.33 1.18 7.03
N ARG A 93 3.03 0.00 7.57
CA ARG A 93 2.20 -0.21 8.76
C ARG A 93 2.92 -0.09 10.09
N LEU A 94 4.26 -0.11 10.08
CA LEU A 94 5.10 -0.13 11.28
C LEU A 94 5.62 1.27 11.65
N VAL A 95 5.29 2.31 10.87
CA VAL A 95 5.72 3.71 11.07
C VAL A 95 4.70 4.48 11.89
#